data_AF-A0A6J5A240-F1
#
_entry.id   AF-A0A6J5A240-F1
#
_cell.length_a   1.000
_cell.length_b   1.000
_cell.length_c   1.000
_cell.angle_alpha   90.00
_cell.angle_beta   90.00
_cell.angle_gamma   90.00
#
_symmetry.space_group_name_H-M   'P 1'
#
loop_
_entity.id
_entity.type
_entity.pdbx_description
1 polymer ?
#
loop_
_entity_poly.entity_id
_entity_poly.type
_entity_poly.pdbx_seq_one_letter_code
_entity_poly.pdbx_strand_id
1 'polypeptide(L)'
;MSQHAMPSTLRFLLAARRSELHGLEALASTCELATLVSKLVHVLQKERGSSNLYLCGGQDALRQTLAGLSSDACAVEEEVRRFLDRLEPDATRSAGKARLLNCIAYALYRLDELPRTRRAIRDRRVAAEEAGAVFTRLIASLFALVFEAADSSLDAGVTRLLVALLNFMQGKELCGQERAYGVMGYTAGYFTEAQKARVLELADLQKRCFDSFAQYAGADALAAWERLEQSAGPVLRLRDMALRTSEAERVDAGLAELWFGLCTERIDAMRAVESLLAEALTLQCHRRIVETRAELDNHRLLLSRFADRAGDDAPAMLFQLQGRILDVPPQDGVGEAMERSILDLMRDQAQRLRQSDDALALARGALEERRRVERAKWLLVSRHGLSEQAAHDQLQRVAMDCRRSLDEVARQVLAELDTAAR
;
A
#
# COMPACT_ATOMS: atom_id res chain seq x y z
N MET A 1 27.90 -29.45 18.59
CA MET A 1 29.25 -28.85 18.55
C MET A 1 29.12 -27.36 18.79
N SER A 2 29.84 -26.87 19.79
CA SER A 2 29.56 -25.66 20.57
C SER A 2 29.73 -24.36 19.77
N GLN A 3 28.84 -23.39 19.95
CA GLN A 3 28.91 -22.01 19.39
C GLN A 3 30.17 -21.20 19.75
N HIS A 4 31.18 -21.83 20.39
CA HIS A 4 32.32 -21.18 21.04
C HIS A 4 33.62 -21.16 20.21
N ALA A 5 33.62 -21.64 18.96
CA ALA A 5 34.79 -21.61 18.07
C ALA A 5 34.69 -20.61 16.90
N MET A 6 33.66 -19.76 16.87
CA MET A 6 33.42 -18.82 15.77
C MET A 6 34.00 -17.43 16.06
N PRO A 7 34.79 -16.83 15.14
CA PRO A 7 35.17 -15.42 15.21
C PRO A 7 33.93 -14.51 15.35
N SER A 8 34.00 -13.54 16.27
CA SER A 8 32.87 -12.66 16.61
C SER A 8 32.29 -11.93 15.40
N THR A 9 33.15 -11.42 14.50
CA THR A 9 32.76 -10.74 13.25
C THR A 9 31.82 -11.59 12.40
N LEU A 10 32.17 -12.86 12.18
CA LEU A 10 31.38 -13.77 11.36
C LEU A 10 30.06 -14.17 12.03
N ARG A 11 30.04 -14.30 13.36
CA ARG A 11 28.80 -14.52 14.13
C ARG A 11 27.82 -13.36 13.97
N PHE A 12 28.30 -12.12 13.99
CA PHE A 12 27.46 -10.94 13.78
C PHE A 12 27.02 -10.79 12.32
N LEU A 13 27.86 -11.13 11.34
CA LEU A 13 27.46 -11.17 9.93
C LEU A 13 26.32 -12.18 9.68
N LEU A 14 26.43 -13.39 10.22
CA LEU A 14 25.34 -14.39 10.16
C LEU A 14 24.08 -13.92 10.89
N ALA A 15 24.22 -13.28 12.05
CA ALA A 15 23.09 -12.74 12.80
C ALA A 15 22.37 -11.64 12.00
N ALA A 16 23.11 -10.75 11.34
CA ALA A 16 22.56 -9.72 10.47
C ALA A 16 21.75 -10.32 9.31
N ARG A 17 22.28 -11.36 8.65
CA ARG A 17 21.58 -12.06 7.55
C ARG A 17 20.33 -12.82 8.00
N ARG A 18 20.38 -13.45 9.18
CA ARG A 18 19.17 -14.07 9.78
C ARG A 18 18.10 -13.01 10.08
N SER A 19 18.51 -11.84 10.57
CA SER A 19 17.60 -10.72 10.81
C SER A 19 16.98 -10.21 9.50
N GLU A 20 17.76 -10.10 8.43
CA GLU A 20 17.27 -9.73 7.10
C GLU A 20 16.24 -10.75 6.57
N LEU A 21 16.53 -12.04 6.70
CA LEU A 21 15.60 -13.11 6.30
C LEU A 21 14.28 -13.04 7.06
N HIS A 22 14.30 -12.87 8.39
CA HIS A 22 13.08 -12.68 9.16
C HIS A 22 12.30 -11.43 8.72
N GLY A 23 12.99 -10.35 8.36
CA GLY A 23 12.36 -9.14 7.80
C GLY A 23 11.67 -9.40 6.45
N LEU A 24 12.30 -10.19 5.58
CA LEU A 24 11.71 -10.60 4.30
C LEU A 24 10.50 -11.53 4.47
N GLU A 25 10.53 -12.44 5.45
CA GLU A 25 9.39 -13.31 5.77
C GLU A 25 8.19 -12.52 6.34
N ALA A 26 8.46 -11.53 7.19
CA ALA A 26 7.44 -10.58 7.62
C ALA A 26 6.87 -9.78 6.44
N LEU A 27 7.74 -9.36 5.51
CA LEU A 27 7.33 -8.65 4.31
C LEU A 27 6.48 -9.52 3.37
N ALA A 28 6.76 -10.81 3.25
CA ALA A 28 5.91 -11.75 2.51
C ALA A 28 4.49 -11.81 3.07
N SER A 29 4.37 -11.77 4.40
CA SER A 29 3.06 -11.69 5.07
C SER A 29 2.35 -10.38 4.72
N THR A 30 3.06 -9.26 4.67
CA THR A 30 2.51 -7.98 4.21
C THR A 30 2.09 -8.01 2.74
N CYS A 31 2.84 -8.69 1.86
CA CYS A 31 2.46 -8.87 0.45
C CYS A 31 1.19 -9.71 0.28
N GLU A 32 1.05 -10.78 1.07
CA GLU A 32 -0.17 -11.59 1.10
C GLU A 32 -1.37 -10.75 1.57
N LEU A 33 -1.19 -9.98 2.66
CA LEU A 33 -2.20 -9.05 3.17
C LEU A 33 -2.61 -8.01 2.11
N ALA A 34 -1.66 -7.38 1.42
CA ALA A 34 -1.93 -6.40 0.37
C ALA A 34 -2.75 -7.02 -0.77
N THR A 35 -2.44 -8.27 -1.15
CA THR A 35 -3.15 -9.01 -2.20
C THR A 35 -4.59 -9.37 -1.79
N LEU A 36 -4.78 -9.82 -0.55
CA LEU A 36 -6.10 -10.14 0.01
C LEU A 36 -6.96 -8.89 0.15
N VAL A 37 -6.40 -7.80 0.70
CA VAL A 37 -7.06 -6.49 0.80
C VAL A 37 -7.43 -5.96 -0.58
N SER A 38 -6.53 -6.06 -1.56
CA SER A 38 -6.80 -5.69 -2.95
C SER A 38 -8.04 -6.39 -3.52
N LYS A 39 -8.16 -7.72 -3.32
CA LYS A 39 -9.34 -8.50 -3.73
C LYS A 39 -10.60 -8.00 -3.02
N LEU A 40 -10.55 -7.82 -1.69
CA LEU A 40 -11.70 -7.39 -0.90
C LEU A 40 -12.17 -5.99 -1.30
N VAL A 41 -11.24 -5.05 -1.47
CA VAL A 41 -11.55 -3.69 -1.92
C VAL A 41 -12.23 -3.71 -3.29
N HIS A 42 -11.78 -4.55 -4.22
CA HIS A 42 -12.39 -4.66 -5.55
C HIS A 42 -13.85 -5.10 -5.50
N VAL A 43 -14.18 -6.15 -4.74
CA VAL A 43 -15.57 -6.63 -4.61
C VAL A 43 -16.45 -5.63 -3.87
N LEU A 44 -15.92 -4.96 -2.84
CA LEU A 44 -16.64 -3.87 -2.13
C LEU A 44 -16.88 -2.64 -3.03
N GLN A 45 -15.95 -2.32 -3.94
CA GLN A 45 -16.13 -1.25 -4.92
C GLN A 45 -17.24 -1.55 -5.92
N LYS A 46 -17.39 -2.82 -6.33
CA LYS A 46 -18.53 -3.27 -7.15
C LYS A 46 -19.83 -3.11 -6.39
N GLU A 47 -19.88 -3.65 -5.16
CA GLU A 47 -21.05 -3.58 -4.29
C GLU A 47 -21.49 -2.13 -4.03
N ARG A 48 -20.55 -1.23 -3.70
CA ARG A 48 -20.81 0.20 -3.54
C ARG A 48 -21.40 0.83 -4.81
N GLY A 49 -20.80 0.56 -5.96
CA GLY A 49 -21.22 1.12 -7.24
C GLY A 49 -22.65 0.72 -7.59
N SER A 50 -22.96 -0.58 -7.53
CA SER A 50 -24.31 -1.09 -7.79
C SER A 50 -25.31 -0.62 -6.75
N SER A 51 -24.90 -0.48 -5.48
CA SER A 51 -25.76 0.05 -4.41
C SER A 51 -26.14 1.50 -4.69
N ASN A 52 -25.18 2.31 -5.16
CA ASN A 52 -25.42 3.70 -5.53
C ASN A 52 -26.40 3.79 -6.70
N LEU A 53 -26.19 3.00 -7.76
CA LEU A 53 -27.10 2.97 -8.91
C LEU A 53 -28.52 2.50 -8.50
N TYR A 54 -28.62 1.49 -7.63
CA TYR A 54 -29.90 0.99 -7.12
C TYR A 54 -30.67 2.02 -6.30
N LEU A 55 -29.98 2.77 -5.43
CA LEU A 55 -30.59 3.79 -4.58
C LEU A 55 -30.96 5.06 -5.37
N CYS A 56 -30.21 5.43 -6.41
CA CYS A 56 -30.50 6.58 -7.26
C CYS A 56 -31.55 6.29 -8.35
N GLY A 57 -31.45 5.16 -9.04
CA GLY A 57 -32.22 4.86 -10.26
C GLY A 57 -33.38 3.87 -10.06
N GLY A 58 -33.50 3.24 -8.89
CA GLY A 58 -34.74 2.56 -8.48
C GLY A 58 -35.09 1.24 -9.18
N GLN A 59 -34.23 0.65 -10.02
CA GLN A 59 -34.54 -0.60 -10.72
C GLN A 59 -34.48 -1.83 -9.79
N ASP A 60 -35.61 -2.51 -9.60
CA ASP A 60 -35.69 -3.72 -8.76
C ASP A 60 -34.90 -4.91 -9.33
N ALA A 61 -34.62 -4.92 -10.64
CA ALA A 61 -33.75 -5.92 -11.28
C ALA A 61 -32.34 -5.97 -10.65
N LEU A 62 -31.84 -4.85 -10.12
CA LEU A 62 -30.53 -4.80 -9.46
C LEU A 62 -30.50 -5.51 -8.10
N ARG A 63 -31.65 -5.87 -7.50
CA ARG A 63 -31.68 -6.57 -6.20
C ARG A 63 -30.96 -7.92 -6.26
N GLN A 64 -31.16 -8.68 -7.33
CA GLN A 64 -30.50 -9.98 -7.51
C GLN A 64 -28.99 -9.80 -7.69
N THR A 65 -28.58 -8.80 -8.48
CA THR A 65 -27.17 -8.42 -8.64
C THR A 65 -26.54 -8.04 -7.31
N LEU A 66 -27.20 -7.23 -6.49
CA LEU A 66 -26.70 -6.83 -5.17
C LEU A 66 -26.56 -8.01 -4.21
N ALA A 67 -27.47 -8.98 -4.25
CA ALA A 67 -27.37 -10.20 -3.45
C ALA A 67 -26.14 -11.03 -3.86
N GLY A 68 -25.90 -11.18 -5.16
CA GLY A 68 -24.70 -11.84 -5.70
C GLY A 68 -23.41 -11.12 -5.25
N LEU A 69 -23.34 -9.80 -5.45
CA LEU A 69 -22.18 -8.99 -5.04
C LEU A 69 -21.92 -9.05 -3.53
N SER A 70 -22.97 -9.05 -2.71
CA SER A 70 -22.85 -9.20 -1.26
C SER A 70 -22.29 -10.57 -0.89
N SER A 71 -22.71 -11.63 -1.59
CA SER A 71 -22.21 -12.99 -1.38
C SER A 71 -20.73 -13.11 -1.77
N ASP A 72 -20.35 -12.57 -2.93
CA ASP A 72 -18.96 -12.54 -3.38
C ASP A 72 -18.08 -11.78 -2.38
N ALA A 73 -18.55 -10.63 -1.90
CA ALA A 73 -17.85 -9.84 -0.89
C ALA A 73 -17.68 -10.60 0.43
N CYS A 74 -18.70 -11.31 0.91
CA CYS A 74 -18.59 -12.16 2.11
C CYS A 74 -17.54 -13.27 1.95
N ALA A 75 -17.51 -13.95 0.80
CA ALA A 75 -16.53 -15.02 0.56
C ALA A 75 -15.08 -14.51 0.60
N VAL A 76 -14.83 -13.35 -0.01
CA VAL A 76 -13.50 -12.71 0.02
C VAL A 76 -13.18 -12.15 1.42
N GLU A 77 -14.18 -11.60 2.12
CA GLU A 77 -14.04 -11.14 3.50
C GLU A 77 -13.59 -12.27 4.44
N GLU A 78 -14.14 -13.48 4.29
CA GLU A 78 -13.73 -14.66 5.07
C GLU A 78 -12.25 -15.03 4.84
N GLU A 79 -11.72 -14.85 3.62
CA GLU A 79 -10.29 -15.05 3.36
C GLU A 79 -9.42 -14.05 4.14
N VAL A 80 -9.83 -12.77 4.15
CA VAL A 80 -9.13 -11.72 4.90
C VAL A 80 -9.20 -12.01 6.40
N ARG A 81 -10.37 -12.35 6.94
CA ARG A 81 -10.53 -12.68 8.37
C ARG A 81 -9.64 -13.86 8.77
N ARG A 82 -9.68 -14.96 8.01
CA ARG A 82 -8.81 -16.13 8.24
C ARG A 82 -7.33 -15.76 8.22
N PHE A 83 -6.91 -14.82 7.38
CA PHE A 83 -5.53 -14.33 7.36
C PHE A 83 -5.21 -13.53 8.62
N LEU A 84 -6.09 -12.61 9.01
CA LEU A 84 -5.92 -11.77 10.21
C LEU A 84 -5.92 -12.56 11.51
N ASP A 85 -6.73 -13.62 11.61
CA ASP A 85 -6.75 -14.51 12.79
C ASP A 85 -5.41 -15.22 12.99
N ARG A 86 -4.66 -15.51 11.90
CA ARG A 86 -3.31 -16.07 11.99
C ARG A 86 -2.26 -15.05 12.45
N LEU A 87 -2.57 -13.77 12.43
CA LEU A 87 -1.69 -12.71 12.92
C LEU A 87 -1.82 -12.50 14.45
N GLU A 88 -2.67 -13.27 15.15
CA GLU A 88 -2.79 -13.18 16.61
C GLU A 88 -1.45 -13.45 17.32
N PRO A 89 -1.16 -12.73 18.41
CA PRO A 89 0.21 -12.41 18.77
C PRO A 89 0.90 -13.49 19.61
N ASP A 90 2.02 -14.01 19.11
CA ASP A 90 3.10 -14.43 19.98
C ASP A 90 3.70 -13.19 20.68
N ALA A 91 3.70 -13.23 22.01
CA ALA A 91 4.02 -12.15 22.91
C ALA A 91 5.50 -11.71 22.82
N THR A 92 5.80 -10.77 21.93
CA THR A 92 7.05 -9.98 21.99
C THR A 92 6.79 -8.53 21.58
N ARG A 93 7.13 -7.64 22.50
CA ARG A 93 6.82 -6.20 22.54
C ARG A 93 7.53 -5.45 21.40
N SER A 94 6.75 -4.89 20.48
CA SER A 94 7.19 -3.79 19.61
C SER A 94 6.03 -2.82 19.41
N ALA A 95 6.30 -1.52 19.50
CA ALA A 95 5.28 -0.46 19.39
C ALA A 95 4.55 -0.46 18.02
N GLY A 96 5.20 -0.94 16.94
CA GLY A 96 4.58 -1.09 15.62
C GLY A 96 3.45 -2.12 15.59
N LYS A 97 3.49 -3.15 16.46
CA LYS A 97 2.41 -4.15 16.54
C LYS A 97 1.11 -3.56 17.09
N ALA A 98 1.16 -2.62 18.04
CA ALA A 98 -0.04 -2.05 18.65
C ALA A 98 -0.88 -1.23 17.66
N ARG A 99 -0.22 -0.46 16.78
CA ARG A 99 -0.90 0.31 15.73
C ARG A 99 -1.55 -0.60 14.70
N LEU A 100 -0.81 -1.60 14.22
CA LEU A 100 -1.35 -2.59 13.28
C LEU A 100 -2.59 -3.28 13.87
N LEU A 101 -2.52 -3.72 15.13
CA LEU A 101 -3.66 -4.35 15.82
C LEU A 101 -4.86 -3.42 15.94
N ASN A 102 -4.66 -2.12 16.20
CA ASN A 102 -5.75 -1.13 16.20
C ASN A 102 -6.36 -0.96 14.80
N CYS A 103 -5.54 -0.90 13.74
CA CYS A 103 -6.03 -0.86 12.36
C CYS A 103 -6.84 -2.12 12.01
N ILE A 104 -6.38 -3.31 12.43
CA ILE A 104 -7.09 -4.58 12.28
C ILE A 104 -8.44 -4.52 12.99
N ALA A 105 -8.46 -4.14 14.27
CA ALA A 105 -9.69 -4.05 15.06
C ALA A 105 -10.70 -3.07 14.44
N TYR A 106 -10.23 -1.91 13.97
CA TYR A 106 -11.08 -0.94 13.30
C TYR A 106 -11.64 -1.47 11.97
N ALA A 107 -10.82 -2.11 11.13
CA ALA A 107 -11.29 -2.70 9.88
C ALA A 107 -12.33 -3.82 10.11
N LEU A 108 -12.09 -4.70 11.08
CA LEU A 108 -13.03 -5.77 11.45
C LEU A 108 -14.36 -5.21 11.97
N TYR A 109 -14.31 -4.20 12.85
CA TYR A 109 -15.52 -3.51 13.32
C TYR A 109 -16.36 -2.97 12.15
N ARG A 110 -15.73 -2.36 11.14
CA ARG A 110 -16.43 -1.81 9.97
C ARG A 110 -16.97 -2.90 9.03
N LEU A 111 -16.31 -4.05 8.94
CA LEU A 111 -16.83 -5.22 8.24
C LEU A 111 -18.07 -5.77 8.95
N ASP A 112 -18.08 -5.83 10.28
CA ASP A 112 -19.22 -6.28 11.09
C ASP A 112 -20.46 -5.38 10.93
N GLU A 113 -20.29 -4.11 10.54
CA GLU A 113 -21.38 -3.19 10.23
C GLU A 113 -22.05 -3.44 8.87
N LEU A 114 -21.37 -4.09 7.90
CA LEU A 114 -21.87 -4.25 6.53
C LEU A 114 -23.24 -4.96 6.43
N PRO A 115 -23.55 -6.03 7.18
CA PRO A 115 -24.86 -6.68 7.10
C PRO A 115 -26.03 -5.75 7.46
N ARG A 116 -25.82 -4.78 8.35
CA ARG A 116 -26.82 -3.75 8.66
C ARG A 116 -27.01 -2.80 7.48
N THR A 117 -25.91 -2.30 6.93
CA THR A 117 -25.93 -1.40 5.76
C THR A 117 -26.59 -2.06 4.55
N ARG A 118 -26.23 -3.31 4.23
CA ARG A 118 -26.81 -4.10 3.13
C ARG A 118 -28.34 -4.23 3.25
N ARG A 119 -28.84 -4.49 4.47
CA ARG A 119 -30.29 -4.52 4.73
C ARG A 119 -30.95 -3.16 4.51
N ALA A 120 -30.33 -2.08 5.00
CA ALA A 120 -30.85 -0.73 4.78
C ALA A 120 -30.86 -0.35 3.30
N ILE A 121 -29.84 -0.73 2.52
CA ILE A 121 -29.78 -0.52 1.07
C ILE A 121 -30.90 -1.28 0.38
N ARG A 122 -31.02 -2.59 0.64
CA ARG A 122 -32.06 -3.45 0.06
C ARG A 122 -33.47 -2.92 0.32
N ASP A 123 -33.70 -2.42 1.54
CA ASP A 123 -35.00 -1.89 1.96
C ASP A 123 -35.17 -0.40 1.58
N ARG A 124 -34.16 0.22 0.94
CA ARG A 124 -34.09 1.65 0.59
C ARG A 124 -34.35 2.60 1.76
N ARG A 125 -33.82 2.25 2.94
CA ARG A 125 -33.94 3.02 4.19
C ARG A 125 -32.71 3.88 4.50
N VAL A 126 -31.86 4.13 3.51
CA VAL A 126 -30.62 4.90 3.63
C VAL A 126 -30.40 5.69 2.34
N ALA A 127 -29.84 6.89 2.45
CA ALA A 127 -29.52 7.68 1.26
C ALA A 127 -28.32 7.07 0.51
N ALA A 128 -28.26 7.29 -0.81
CA ALA A 128 -27.18 6.79 -1.66
C ALA A 128 -25.80 7.30 -1.20
N GLU A 129 -25.72 8.57 -0.81
CA GLU A 129 -24.51 9.21 -0.29
C GLU A 129 -24.06 8.57 1.03
N GLU A 130 -24.98 8.37 1.97
CA GLU A 130 -24.69 7.76 3.28
C GLU A 130 -24.19 6.32 3.13
N ALA A 131 -24.88 5.51 2.31
CA ALA A 131 -24.48 4.14 2.01
C ALA A 131 -23.10 4.10 1.33
N GLY A 132 -22.88 4.96 0.34
CA GLY A 132 -21.59 5.10 -0.35
C GLY A 132 -20.46 5.44 0.62
N ALA A 133 -20.70 6.35 1.57
CA ALA A 133 -19.72 6.77 2.56
C ALA A 133 -19.34 5.66 3.55
N VAL A 134 -20.26 4.74 3.89
CA VAL A 134 -19.93 3.56 4.71
C VAL A 134 -18.89 2.70 3.99
N PHE A 135 -19.13 2.35 2.72
CA PHE A 135 -18.19 1.56 1.92
C PHE A 135 -16.85 2.27 1.73
N THR A 136 -16.85 3.57 1.40
CA THR A 136 -15.63 4.36 1.23
C THR A 136 -14.78 4.34 2.50
N ARG A 137 -15.36 4.60 3.68
CA ARG A 137 -14.60 4.57 4.94
C ARG A 137 -14.11 3.17 5.31
N LEU A 138 -14.82 2.11 4.90
CA LEU A 138 -14.36 0.74 5.09
C LEU A 138 -13.14 0.46 4.20
N ILE A 139 -13.20 0.81 2.91
CA ILE A 139 -12.08 0.66 1.97
C ILE A 139 -10.85 1.44 2.47
N ALA A 140 -11.04 2.66 2.98
CA ALA A 140 -9.95 3.43 3.57
C ALA A 140 -9.30 2.72 4.78
N SER A 141 -10.10 2.08 5.65
CA SER A 141 -9.57 1.30 6.78
C SER A 141 -8.77 0.07 6.32
N LEU A 142 -9.17 -0.56 5.22
CA LEU A 142 -8.44 -1.67 4.62
C LEU A 142 -7.11 -1.21 4.02
N PHE A 143 -7.05 -0.03 3.41
CA PHE A 143 -5.76 0.55 2.97
C PHE A 143 -4.86 0.89 4.15
N ALA A 144 -5.40 1.50 5.22
CA ALA A 144 -4.63 1.83 6.42
C ALA A 144 -3.95 0.61 7.04
N LEU A 145 -4.63 -0.55 7.02
CA LEU A 145 -4.09 -1.83 7.44
C LEU A 145 -2.83 -2.23 6.66
N VAL A 146 -2.85 -2.13 5.33
CA VAL A 146 -1.69 -2.46 4.50
C VAL A 146 -0.55 -1.45 4.70
N PHE A 147 -0.85 -0.15 4.85
CA PHE A 147 0.15 0.87 5.12
C PHE A 147 0.87 0.68 6.45
N GLU A 148 0.15 0.24 7.49
CA GLU A 148 0.77 -0.04 8.79
C GLU A 148 1.62 -1.32 8.75
N ALA A 149 1.14 -2.36 8.04
CA ALA A 149 1.91 -3.59 7.84
C ALA A 149 3.18 -3.40 6.98
N ALA A 150 3.21 -2.37 6.13
CA ALA A 150 4.36 -2.05 5.29
C ALA A 150 5.56 -1.44 6.06
N ASP A 151 5.35 -0.95 7.29
CA ASP A 151 6.37 -0.21 8.06
C ASP A 151 7.62 -1.03 8.39
N SER A 152 7.47 -2.33 8.53
CA SER A 152 8.55 -3.24 8.92
C SER A 152 9.42 -3.72 7.76
N SER A 153 9.18 -3.27 6.52
CA SER A 153 9.91 -3.74 5.33
C SER A 153 11.37 -3.31 5.32
N LEU A 154 12.29 -4.23 4.99
CA LEU A 154 13.74 -4.00 4.90
C LEU A 154 14.29 -4.13 3.47
N ASP A 155 13.46 -4.40 2.45
CA ASP A 155 13.92 -4.57 1.06
C ASP A 155 13.39 -3.44 0.16
N ALA A 156 14.31 -2.68 -0.45
CA ALA A 156 13.97 -1.54 -1.30
C ALA A 156 13.15 -1.95 -2.53
N GLY A 157 13.49 -3.08 -3.16
CA GLY A 157 12.84 -3.54 -4.39
C GLY A 157 11.40 -3.95 -4.14
N VAL A 158 11.15 -4.70 -3.06
CA VAL A 158 9.80 -5.10 -2.65
C VAL A 158 8.99 -3.88 -2.18
N THR A 159 9.59 -2.99 -1.39
CA THR A 159 8.92 -1.77 -0.90
C THR A 159 8.49 -0.87 -2.06
N ARG A 160 9.34 -0.71 -3.09
CA ARG A 160 9.00 0.04 -4.30
C ARG A 160 7.77 -0.52 -5.01
N LEU A 161 7.71 -1.83 -5.22
CA LEU A 161 6.54 -2.48 -5.85
C LEU A 161 5.28 -2.35 -4.98
N LEU A 162 5.43 -2.39 -3.66
CA LEU A 162 4.33 -2.17 -2.73
C LEU A 162 3.79 -0.72 -2.84
N VAL A 163 4.66 0.28 -2.96
CA VAL A 163 4.26 1.67 -3.22
C VAL A 163 3.51 1.80 -4.54
N ALA A 164 3.99 1.14 -5.60
CA ALA A 164 3.33 1.14 -6.90
C ALA A 164 1.90 0.56 -6.79
N LEU A 165 1.78 -0.61 -6.17
CA LEU A 165 0.49 -1.28 -5.93
C LEU A 165 -0.47 -0.40 -5.12
N LEU A 166 -0.01 0.16 -4.00
CA LEU A 166 -0.85 0.98 -3.11
C LEU A 166 -1.34 2.27 -3.78
N ASN A 167 -0.47 2.96 -4.53
CA ASN A 167 -0.87 4.14 -5.29
C ASN A 167 -1.87 3.79 -6.39
N PHE A 168 -1.65 2.67 -7.10
CA PHE A 168 -2.58 2.22 -8.13
C PHE A 168 -3.95 1.85 -7.53
N MET A 169 -3.97 1.12 -6.41
CA MET A 169 -5.18 0.77 -5.66
C MET A 169 -5.96 2.00 -5.22
N GLN A 170 -5.29 3.05 -4.72
CA GLN A 170 -5.97 4.30 -4.42
C GLN A 170 -6.51 4.98 -5.69
N GLY A 171 -5.71 5.10 -6.74
CA GLY A 171 -6.16 5.71 -8.00
C GLY A 171 -7.46 5.06 -8.48
N LYS A 172 -7.52 3.72 -8.44
CA LYS A 172 -8.72 2.93 -8.73
C LYS A 172 -9.89 3.26 -7.78
N GLU A 173 -9.64 3.37 -6.49
CA GLU A 173 -10.65 3.76 -5.51
C GLU A 173 -11.22 5.15 -5.77
N LEU A 174 -10.39 6.13 -6.12
CA LEU A 174 -10.82 7.48 -6.46
C LEU A 174 -11.63 7.51 -7.77
N CYS A 175 -11.29 6.69 -8.77
CA CYS A 175 -12.15 6.48 -9.93
C CYS A 175 -13.52 5.91 -9.53
N GLY A 176 -13.55 4.99 -8.56
CA GLY A 176 -14.78 4.42 -8.01
C GLY A 176 -15.65 5.45 -7.27
N GLN A 177 -15.05 6.41 -6.57
CA GLN A 177 -15.76 7.53 -5.94
C GLN A 177 -16.29 8.50 -6.98
N GLU A 178 -15.49 8.84 -8.00
CA GLU A 178 -15.92 9.68 -9.12
C GLU A 178 -17.12 9.05 -9.84
N ARG A 179 -17.06 7.74 -10.09
CA ARG A 179 -18.21 6.99 -10.63
C ARG A 179 -19.45 7.21 -9.79
N ALA A 180 -19.35 7.14 -8.47
CA ALA A 180 -20.49 7.30 -7.57
C ALA A 180 -21.08 8.72 -7.63
N TYR A 181 -20.22 9.75 -7.60
CA TYR A 181 -20.63 11.14 -7.78
C TYR A 181 -21.29 11.40 -9.13
N GLY A 182 -20.73 10.83 -10.19
CA GLY A 182 -21.30 10.98 -11.52
C GLY A 182 -22.68 10.35 -11.66
N VAL A 183 -22.91 9.17 -11.07
CA VAL A 183 -24.26 8.56 -11.03
C VAL A 183 -25.26 9.49 -10.34
N MET A 184 -24.90 10.06 -9.19
CA MET A 184 -25.79 10.98 -8.47
C MET A 184 -26.12 12.23 -9.30
N GLY A 185 -25.12 12.88 -9.90
CA GLY A 185 -25.31 14.10 -10.69
C GLY A 185 -26.07 13.86 -11.99
N TYR A 186 -25.75 12.80 -12.74
CA TYR A 186 -26.49 12.46 -13.95
C TYR A 186 -27.93 12.04 -13.66
N THR A 187 -28.18 11.32 -12.56
CA THR A 187 -29.56 10.98 -12.16
C THR A 187 -30.37 12.24 -11.85
N ALA A 188 -29.74 13.26 -11.23
CA ALA A 188 -30.37 14.55 -10.98
C ALA A 188 -30.51 15.42 -12.25
N GLY A 189 -29.84 15.06 -13.34
CA GLY A 189 -29.80 15.79 -14.61
C GLY A 189 -28.83 16.99 -14.63
N TYR A 190 -28.14 17.27 -13.53
CA TYR A 190 -27.11 18.32 -13.45
C TYR A 190 -26.22 18.14 -12.23
N PHE A 191 -25.07 18.82 -12.24
CA PHE A 191 -24.13 18.85 -11.13
C PHE A 191 -24.16 20.23 -10.48
N THR A 192 -24.28 20.27 -9.15
CA THR A 192 -24.08 21.49 -8.37
C THR A 192 -22.61 21.92 -8.42
N GLU A 193 -22.32 23.21 -8.15
CA GLU A 193 -20.94 23.71 -8.13
C GLU A 193 -20.05 22.96 -7.13
N ALA A 194 -20.60 22.56 -5.98
CA ALA A 194 -19.88 21.73 -5.01
C ALA A 194 -19.54 20.33 -5.58
N GLN A 195 -20.46 19.71 -6.31
CA GLN A 195 -20.20 18.42 -6.96
C GLN A 195 -19.20 18.54 -8.12
N LYS A 196 -19.25 19.63 -8.90
CA LYS A 196 -18.26 19.89 -9.96
C LYS A 196 -16.86 20.07 -9.40
N ALA A 197 -16.71 20.88 -8.34
CA ALA A 197 -15.45 21.04 -7.64
C ALA A 197 -14.92 19.69 -7.13
N ARG A 198 -15.80 18.85 -6.59
CA ARG A 198 -15.43 17.50 -6.13
C ARG A 198 -14.98 16.58 -7.27
N VAL A 199 -15.65 16.61 -8.43
CA VAL A 199 -15.24 15.82 -9.60
C VAL A 199 -13.83 16.22 -10.08
N LEU A 200 -13.54 17.52 -10.13
CA LEU A 200 -12.21 18.04 -10.48
C LEU A 200 -11.15 17.59 -9.46
N GLU A 201 -11.45 17.70 -8.17
CA GLU A 201 -10.54 17.26 -7.11
C GLU A 201 -10.23 15.77 -7.20
N LEU A 202 -11.25 14.94 -7.42
CA LEU A 202 -11.09 13.50 -7.62
C LEU A 202 -10.22 13.19 -8.84
N ALA A 203 -10.39 13.92 -9.95
CA ALA A 203 -9.56 13.76 -11.13
C ALA A 203 -8.09 14.11 -10.87
N ASP A 204 -7.81 15.18 -10.13
CA ASP A 204 -6.45 15.56 -9.74
C ASP A 204 -5.80 14.56 -8.78
N LEU A 205 -6.58 14.04 -7.81
CA LEU A 205 -6.11 13.00 -6.89
C LEU A 205 -5.80 11.69 -7.63
N GLN A 206 -6.64 11.29 -8.59
CA GLN A 206 -6.38 10.14 -9.45
C GLN A 206 -5.07 10.31 -10.18
N LYS A 207 -4.88 11.46 -10.85
CA LYS A 207 -3.66 11.75 -11.60
C LYS A 207 -2.41 11.62 -10.72
N ARG A 208 -2.39 12.24 -9.54
CA ARG A 208 -1.25 12.12 -8.60
C ARG A 208 -0.96 10.67 -8.20
N CYS A 209 -2.01 9.88 -7.97
CA CYS A 209 -1.85 8.45 -7.65
C CYS A 209 -1.24 7.67 -8.83
N PHE A 210 -1.74 7.88 -10.05
CA PHE A 210 -1.24 7.18 -11.23
C PHE A 210 0.17 7.65 -11.64
N ASP A 211 0.48 8.95 -11.49
CA ASP A 211 1.85 9.48 -11.69
C ASP A 211 2.83 8.83 -10.70
N SER A 212 2.44 8.69 -9.42
CA SER A 212 3.27 8.03 -8.41
C SER A 212 3.41 6.53 -8.67
N PHE A 213 2.34 5.86 -9.10
CA PHE A 213 2.41 4.46 -9.55
C PHE A 213 3.41 4.30 -10.69
N ALA A 214 3.36 5.19 -11.70
CA ALA A 214 4.18 5.07 -12.90
C ALA A 214 5.68 5.22 -12.62
N GLN A 215 6.05 5.96 -11.57
CA GLN A 215 7.45 6.09 -11.12
C GLN A 215 8.05 4.78 -10.59
N TYR A 216 7.23 3.87 -10.08
CA TYR A 216 7.68 2.69 -9.35
C TYR A 216 7.29 1.35 -9.99
N ALA A 217 6.35 1.37 -10.94
CA ALA A 217 5.83 0.20 -11.61
C ALA A 217 6.84 -0.45 -12.56
N GLY A 218 6.71 -1.77 -12.76
CA GLY A 218 7.44 -2.49 -13.81
C GLY A 218 6.86 -2.27 -15.21
N ALA A 219 7.65 -2.60 -16.24
CA ALA A 219 7.30 -2.36 -17.64
C ALA A 219 5.96 -2.99 -18.07
N ASP A 220 5.66 -4.21 -17.62
CA ASP A 220 4.42 -4.91 -18.01
C ASP A 220 3.16 -4.20 -17.46
N ALA A 221 3.22 -3.73 -16.21
CA ALA A 221 2.14 -2.98 -15.59
C ALA A 221 1.96 -1.60 -16.24
N LEU A 222 3.06 -0.92 -16.60
CA LEU A 222 3.03 0.35 -17.34
C LEU A 222 2.41 0.17 -18.73
N ALA A 223 2.84 -0.82 -19.49
CA ALA A 223 2.29 -1.09 -20.83
C ALA A 223 0.81 -1.50 -20.79
N ALA A 224 0.38 -2.20 -19.73
CA ALA A 224 -1.04 -2.48 -19.50
C ALA A 224 -1.83 -1.20 -19.15
N TRP A 225 -1.25 -0.33 -18.33
CA TRP A 225 -1.86 0.95 -17.96
C TRP A 225 -1.99 1.91 -19.15
N GLU A 226 -0.95 2.08 -19.96
CA GLU A 226 -0.96 2.95 -21.15
C GLU A 226 -2.06 2.55 -22.14
N ARG A 227 -2.25 1.24 -22.37
CA ARG A 227 -3.33 0.72 -23.22
C ARG A 227 -4.72 1.06 -22.65
N LEU A 228 -4.87 1.03 -21.33
CA LEU A 228 -6.11 1.41 -20.66
C LEU A 228 -6.36 2.91 -20.74
N GLU A 229 -5.32 3.75 -20.63
CA GLU A 229 -5.48 5.20 -20.77
C GLU A 229 -5.91 5.62 -22.19
N GLN A 230 -5.45 4.91 -23.21
CA GLN A 230 -5.89 5.15 -24.59
C GLN A 230 -7.39 4.94 -24.80
N SER A 231 -8.04 4.09 -24.00
CA SER A 231 -9.50 3.86 -24.06
C SER A 231 -10.30 4.79 -23.13
N ALA A 232 -9.68 5.74 -22.44
CA ALA A 232 -10.33 6.62 -21.46
C ALA A 232 -11.27 7.69 -22.07
N GLY A 233 -11.19 7.92 -23.38
CA GLY A 233 -11.87 9.02 -24.08
C GLY A 233 -13.36 9.19 -23.76
N PRO A 234 -14.19 8.13 -23.74
CA PRO A 234 -15.61 8.23 -23.39
C PRO A 234 -15.86 8.77 -21.97
N VAL A 235 -15.10 8.30 -20.97
CA VAL A 235 -15.23 8.76 -19.57
C VAL A 235 -14.84 10.23 -19.46
N LEU A 236 -13.75 10.64 -20.11
CA LEU A 236 -13.29 12.04 -20.12
C LEU A 236 -14.32 12.98 -20.75
N ARG A 237 -14.95 12.58 -21.86
CA ARG A 237 -16.01 13.38 -22.50
C ARG A 237 -17.22 13.57 -21.60
N LEU A 238 -17.64 12.52 -20.89
CA LEU A 238 -18.74 12.65 -19.92
C LEU A 238 -18.32 13.56 -18.76
N ARG A 239 -17.11 13.40 -18.20
CA ARG A 239 -16.58 14.31 -17.18
C ARG A 239 -16.65 15.78 -17.64
N ASP A 240 -16.19 16.09 -18.84
CA ASP A 240 -16.26 17.46 -19.39
C ASP A 240 -17.69 17.97 -19.54
N MET A 241 -18.62 17.10 -19.90
CA MET A 241 -20.04 17.43 -19.99
C MET A 241 -20.64 17.72 -18.61
N ALA A 242 -20.31 16.91 -17.59
CA ALA A 242 -20.79 17.10 -16.21
C ALA A 242 -20.48 18.53 -15.70
N LEU A 243 -19.27 19.02 -16.01
CA LEU A 243 -18.81 20.36 -15.60
C LEU A 243 -19.59 21.50 -16.27
N ARG A 244 -20.21 21.25 -17.43
CA ARG A 244 -20.99 22.25 -18.18
C ARG A 244 -22.47 22.27 -17.82
N THR A 245 -22.97 21.24 -17.13
CA THR A 245 -24.38 21.19 -16.73
C THR A 245 -24.74 22.31 -15.75
N SER A 246 -26.00 22.71 -15.74
CA SER A 246 -26.54 23.63 -14.74
C SER A 246 -28.01 23.30 -14.49
N GLU A 247 -28.62 23.94 -13.49
CA GLU A 247 -30.06 23.76 -13.24
C GLU A 247 -30.92 24.20 -14.44
N ALA A 248 -30.46 25.20 -15.20
CA ALA A 248 -31.10 25.69 -16.42
C ALA A 248 -30.78 24.83 -17.66
N GLU A 249 -29.61 24.17 -17.67
CA GLU A 249 -29.12 23.34 -18.77
C GLU A 249 -28.93 21.90 -18.29
N ARG A 250 -30.06 21.21 -18.13
CA ARG A 250 -30.11 19.81 -17.66
C ARG A 250 -29.83 18.83 -18.80
N VAL A 251 -29.29 17.69 -18.43
CA VAL A 251 -29.04 16.56 -19.32
C VAL A 251 -29.97 15.38 -19.01
N ASP A 252 -30.07 14.45 -19.95
CA ASP A 252 -30.87 13.24 -19.79
C ASP A 252 -30.37 12.37 -18.61
N ALA A 253 -31.28 11.96 -17.73
CA ALA A 253 -30.99 11.06 -16.62
C ALA A 253 -30.50 9.68 -17.07
N GLY A 254 -30.81 9.25 -18.30
CA GLY A 254 -30.28 8.02 -18.90
C GLY A 254 -28.75 7.99 -19.01
N LEU A 255 -28.09 9.16 -18.97
CA LEU A 255 -26.64 9.26 -18.93
C LEU A 255 -26.03 8.65 -17.66
N ALA A 256 -26.80 8.51 -16.57
CA ALA A 256 -26.32 7.89 -15.34
C ALA A 256 -25.91 6.43 -15.53
N GLU A 257 -26.71 5.66 -16.30
CA GLU A 257 -26.41 4.26 -16.62
C GLU A 257 -25.21 4.15 -17.57
N LEU A 258 -25.15 5.01 -18.60
CA LEU A 258 -24.01 5.06 -19.51
C LEU A 258 -22.70 5.40 -18.78
N TRP A 259 -22.73 6.43 -17.94
CA TRP A 259 -21.60 6.80 -17.08
C TRP A 259 -21.18 5.65 -16.17
N PHE A 260 -22.15 5.01 -15.51
CA PHE A 260 -21.89 3.86 -14.65
C PHE A 260 -21.21 2.72 -15.42
N GLY A 261 -21.71 2.38 -16.61
CA GLY A 261 -21.16 1.34 -17.47
C GLY A 261 -19.72 1.64 -17.87
N LEU A 262 -19.46 2.80 -18.45
CA LEU A 262 -18.12 3.21 -18.92
C LEU A 262 -17.09 3.26 -17.78
N CYS A 263 -17.46 3.80 -16.62
CA CYS A 263 -16.58 3.81 -15.45
C CYS A 263 -16.35 2.40 -14.90
N THR A 264 -17.38 1.54 -14.93
CA THR A 264 -17.26 0.15 -14.46
C THR A 264 -16.32 -0.66 -15.36
N GLU A 265 -16.45 -0.54 -16.69
CA GLU A 265 -15.53 -1.14 -17.65
C GLU A 265 -14.09 -0.69 -17.41
N ARG A 266 -13.87 0.62 -17.21
CA ARG A 266 -12.54 1.17 -16.90
C ARG A 266 -11.98 0.58 -15.60
N ILE A 267 -12.76 0.56 -14.51
CA ILE A 267 -12.33 0.05 -13.20
C ILE A 267 -12.08 -1.47 -13.25
N ASP A 268 -12.89 -2.23 -13.98
CA ASP A 268 -12.67 -3.66 -14.18
C ASP A 268 -11.40 -3.92 -15.01
N ALA A 269 -11.12 -3.11 -16.03
CA ALA A 269 -9.85 -3.18 -16.75
C ALA A 269 -8.64 -2.86 -15.86
N MET A 270 -8.77 -1.93 -14.90
CA MET A 270 -7.71 -1.62 -13.93
C MET A 270 -7.34 -2.83 -13.06
N ARG A 271 -8.26 -3.79 -12.85
CA ARG A 271 -7.99 -5.01 -12.08
C ARG A 271 -6.85 -5.84 -12.70
N ALA A 272 -6.69 -5.82 -14.01
CA ALA A 272 -5.61 -6.53 -14.69
C ALA A 272 -4.23 -5.93 -14.32
N VAL A 273 -4.13 -4.60 -14.32
CA VAL A 273 -2.90 -3.89 -13.91
C VAL A 273 -2.57 -4.17 -12.44
N GLU A 274 -3.58 -4.11 -11.58
CA GLU A 274 -3.44 -4.43 -10.15
C GLU A 274 -2.95 -5.87 -9.91
N SER A 275 -3.44 -6.83 -10.72
CA SER A 275 -3.03 -8.23 -10.63
C SER A 275 -1.57 -8.41 -11.05
N LEU A 276 -1.14 -7.75 -12.13
CA LEU A 276 0.28 -7.73 -12.54
C LEU A 276 1.19 -7.17 -11.45
N LEU A 277 0.77 -6.09 -10.77
CA LEU A 277 1.52 -5.50 -9.66
C LEU A 277 1.61 -6.45 -8.45
N ALA A 278 0.50 -7.11 -8.09
CA ALA A 278 0.47 -8.06 -6.99
C ALA A 278 1.34 -9.31 -7.26
N GLU A 279 1.32 -9.81 -8.50
CA GLU A 279 2.17 -10.92 -8.95
C GLU A 279 3.65 -10.54 -8.92
N ALA A 280 4.01 -9.37 -9.47
CA ALA A 280 5.37 -8.86 -9.45
C ALA A 280 5.89 -8.68 -8.01
N LEU A 281 5.05 -8.14 -7.11
CA LEU A 281 5.37 -7.98 -5.70
C LEU A 281 5.65 -9.33 -5.03
N THR A 282 4.76 -10.31 -5.25
CA THR A 282 4.89 -11.67 -4.69
C THR A 282 6.14 -12.37 -5.20
N LEU A 283 6.40 -12.31 -6.50
CA LEU A 283 7.56 -12.93 -7.14
C LEU A 283 8.87 -12.29 -6.63
N GLN A 284 8.92 -10.96 -6.55
CA GLN A 284 10.09 -10.25 -6.05
C GLN A 284 10.40 -10.62 -4.59
N CYS A 285 9.37 -10.67 -3.74
CA CYS A 285 9.53 -11.07 -2.34
C CYS A 285 10.06 -12.50 -2.22
N HIS A 286 9.47 -13.46 -2.95
CA HIS A 286 9.93 -14.85 -2.98
C HIS A 286 11.37 -14.98 -3.47
N ARG A 287 11.72 -14.28 -4.55
CA ARG A 287 13.09 -14.27 -5.09
C ARG A 287 14.09 -13.82 -4.03
N ARG A 288 13.82 -12.70 -3.34
CA ARG A 288 14.69 -12.17 -2.29
C ARG A 288 14.83 -13.12 -1.10
N ILE A 289 13.76 -13.81 -0.71
CA ILE A 289 13.82 -14.85 0.34
C ILE A 289 14.74 -16.00 -0.08
N VAL A 290 14.59 -16.51 -1.30
CA VAL A 290 15.42 -17.60 -1.82
C VAL A 290 16.88 -17.20 -1.93
N GLU A 291 17.17 -16.02 -2.50
CA GLU A 291 18.52 -15.46 -2.60
C GLU A 291 19.18 -15.32 -1.21
N THR A 292 18.48 -14.73 -0.25
CA THR A 292 19.00 -14.52 1.12
C THR A 292 19.24 -15.85 1.84
N ARG A 293 18.39 -16.87 1.62
CA ARG A 293 18.60 -18.23 2.15
C ARG A 293 19.84 -18.89 1.53
N ALA A 294 19.99 -18.82 0.22
CA ALA A 294 21.16 -19.36 -0.48
C ALA A 294 22.46 -18.68 -0.03
N GLU A 295 22.45 -17.35 0.12
CA GLU A 295 23.58 -16.60 0.68
C GLU A 295 23.90 -17.05 2.12
N LEU A 296 22.90 -17.21 2.98
CA LEU A 296 23.07 -17.72 4.35
C LEU A 296 23.73 -19.10 4.40
N ASP A 297 23.30 -20.02 3.53
CA ASP A 297 23.84 -21.38 3.49
C ASP A 297 25.26 -21.41 2.91
N ASN A 298 25.55 -20.60 1.89
CA ASN A 298 26.92 -20.41 1.39
C ASN A 298 27.85 -19.89 2.49
N HIS A 299 27.42 -18.88 3.27
CA HIS A 299 28.21 -18.40 4.40
C HIS A 299 28.39 -19.47 5.48
N ARG A 300 27.38 -20.30 5.76
CA ARG A 300 27.52 -21.44 6.69
C ARG A 300 28.51 -22.50 6.19
N LEU A 301 28.52 -22.80 4.91
CA LEU A 301 29.46 -23.75 4.30
C LEU A 301 30.90 -23.22 4.29
N LEU A 302 31.09 -21.93 4.03
CA LEU A 302 32.39 -21.29 4.21
C LEU A 302 32.86 -21.43 5.67
N LEU A 303 31.95 -21.24 6.62
CA LEU A 303 32.23 -21.37 8.05
C LEU A 303 32.57 -22.79 8.50
N SER A 304 31.89 -23.81 7.99
CA SER A 304 32.28 -25.20 8.29
C SER A 304 33.68 -25.50 7.79
N ARG A 305 34.04 -25.03 6.59
CA ARG A 305 35.40 -25.16 6.04
C ARG A 305 36.45 -24.39 6.86
N PHE A 306 36.11 -23.27 7.48
CA PHE A 306 36.99 -22.56 8.42
C PHE A 306 37.20 -23.35 9.71
N ALA A 307 36.13 -23.86 10.31
CA ALA A 307 36.19 -24.63 11.55
C ALA A 307 36.98 -25.93 11.39
N ASP A 308 36.85 -26.60 10.23
CA ASP A 308 37.61 -27.80 9.90
C ASP A 308 39.12 -27.53 9.68
N ARG A 309 39.50 -26.27 9.37
CA ARG A 309 40.90 -25.87 9.10
C ARG A 309 41.61 -25.19 10.27
N ALA A 310 40.86 -24.58 11.20
CA ALA A 310 41.42 -23.95 12.40
C ALA A 310 41.93 -24.95 13.45
N GLY A 311 41.95 -26.25 13.12
CA GLY A 311 42.41 -27.33 13.98
C GLY A 311 43.92 -27.49 14.14
N ASP A 312 44.77 -26.77 13.40
CA ASP A 312 46.24 -27.00 13.45
C ASP A 312 47.14 -25.79 13.70
N ASP A 313 46.80 -24.56 13.31
CA ASP A 313 47.49 -23.34 13.78
C ASP A 313 46.71 -22.13 13.21
N ALA A 314 46.23 -21.22 14.05
CA ALA A 314 45.51 -20.03 13.56
C ALA A 314 46.06 -18.78 14.23
N PRO A 315 46.67 -17.83 13.47
CA PRO A 315 47.09 -16.56 14.04
C PRO A 315 45.86 -15.75 14.43
N ALA A 316 45.98 -15.08 15.58
CA ALA A 316 44.95 -14.23 16.14
C ALA A 316 44.64 -13.05 15.19
N MET A 317 43.35 -12.86 14.93
CA MET A 317 42.78 -11.72 14.20
C MET A 317 43.22 -10.38 14.83
N LEU A 318 44.30 -9.77 14.34
CA LEU A 318 44.73 -8.42 14.72
C LEU A 318 44.28 -7.42 13.66
N PHE A 319 43.22 -6.69 13.99
CA PHE A 319 42.64 -5.62 13.19
C PHE A 319 43.56 -4.39 13.25
N GLN A 320 44.36 -4.12 12.21
CA GLN A 320 45.08 -2.86 12.07
C GLN A 320 44.37 -1.91 11.11
N LEU A 321 43.43 -1.12 11.68
CA LEU A 321 43.04 0.18 11.16
C LEU A 321 44.07 1.23 11.65
N GLN A 322 45.18 1.43 10.94
CA GLN A 322 45.90 2.72 10.86
C GLN A 322 47.16 2.62 10.00
N GLY A 323 47.22 3.49 8.96
CA GLY A 323 48.45 4.11 8.45
C GLY A 323 49.49 3.20 7.77
N ARG A 324 49.70 3.41 6.47
CA ARG A 324 50.91 3.00 5.71
C ARG A 324 52.18 2.99 6.57
N ILE A 325 52.92 1.86 6.62
CA ILE A 325 54.39 1.78 6.58
C ILE A 325 54.85 0.41 6.00
N LEU A 326 55.60 0.50 4.88
CA LEU A 326 56.70 -0.31 4.30
C LEU A 326 56.79 -1.86 4.40
N ASP A 327 56.91 -2.46 3.20
CA ASP A 327 57.84 -3.53 2.80
C ASP A 327 58.37 -4.49 3.87
N VAL A 328 57.68 -5.63 4.10
CA VAL A 328 58.20 -7.02 4.12
C VAL A 328 56.98 -7.97 4.19
N PRO A 329 56.78 -8.88 3.22
CA PRO A 329 55.71 -9.88 3.32
C PRO A 329 56.13 -11.06 4.24
N PRO A 330 55.29 -11.51 5.18
CA PRO A 330 55.42 -12.84 5.78
C PRO A 330 55.08 -13.93 4.76
N GLN A 331 55.70 -15.10 4.86
CA GLN A 331 55.66 -16.15 3.83
C GLN A 331 54.36 -16.98 3.74
N ASP A 332 53.36 -16.71 4.57
CA ASP A 332 52.08 -17.43 4.52
C ASP A 332 50.97 -16.60 3.85
N GLY A 333 51.03 -16.54 2.50
CA GLY A 333 50.12 -15.75 1.65
C GLY A 333 48.64 -16.14 1.66
N VAL A 334 48.22 -17.11 2.48
CA VAL A 334 46.83 -17.58 2.57
C VAL A 334 46.00 -16.73 3.56
N GLY A 335 46.64 -16.21 4.61
CA GLY A 335 46.00 -15.30 5.59
C GLY A 335 45.58 -13.97 4.95
N GLU A 336 46.49 -13.34 4.19
CA GLU A 336 46.21 -12.05 3.51
C GLU A 336 45.12 -12.17 2.43
N ALA A 337 45.08 -13.26 1.66
CA ALA A 337 44.06 -13.46 0.63
C ALA A 337 42.66 -13.62 1.25
N MET A 338 42.60 -14.22 2.44
CA MET A 338 41.36 -14.46 3.17
C MET A 338 40.86 -13.22 3.92
N GLU A 339 41.76 -12.46 4.54
CA GLU A 339 41.46 -11.16 5.15
C GLU A 339 40.93 -10.18 4.10
N ARG A 340 41.56 -10.17 2.91
CA ARG A 340 41.04 -9.43 1.75
C ARG A 340 39.64 -9.91 1.37
N SER A 341 39.38 -11.22 1.34
CA SER A 341 38.05 -11.78 1.01
C SER A 341 36.94 -11.39 2.00
N ILE A 342 37.21 -11.43 3.32
CA ILE A 342 36.24 -11.01 4.34
C ILE A 342 36.05 -9.50 4.32
N LEU A 343 37.13 -8.71 4.16
CA LEU A 343 37.05 -7.26 4.05
C LEU A 343 36.31 -6.81 2.78
N ASP A 344 36.52 -7.49 1.66
CA ASP A 344 35.82 -7.21 0.41
C ASP A 344 34.35 -7.61 0.50
N LEU A 345 34.02 -8.73 1.17
CA LEU A 345 32.64 -9.08 1.50
C LEU A 345 31.97 -8.02 2.40
N MET A 346 32.67 -7.53 3.43
CA MET A 346 32.17 -6.46 4.29
C MET A 346 31.99 -5.14 3.55
N ARG A 347 32.90 -4.80 2.61
CA ARG A 347 32.82 -3.61 1.76
C ARG A 347 31.64 -3.70 0.80
N ASP A 348 31.48 -4.82 0.12
CA ASP A 348 30.35 -5.10 -0.77
C ASP A 348 29.03 -5.06 0.02
N GLN A 349 28.97 -5.69 1.19
CA GLN A 349 27.81 -5.62 2.08
C GLN A 349 27.51 -4.18 2.52
N ALA A 350 28.52 -3.40 2.91
CA ALA A 350 28.34 -2.01 3.30
C ALA A 350 27.88 -1.13 2.13
N GLN A 351 28.34 -1.41 0.91
CA GLN A 351 27.88 -0.71 -0.29
C GLN A 351 26.43 -1.08 -0.65
N ARG A 352 26.08 -2.37 -0.61
CA ARG A 352 24.71 -2.83 -0.82
C ARG A 352 23.75 -2.28 0.23
N LEU A 353 24.17 -2.22 1.50
CA LEU A 353 23.39 -1.62 2.58
C LEU A 353 23.16 -0.14 2.31
N ARG A 354 24.19 0.65 1.98
CA ARG A 354 24.01 2.08 1.64
C ARG A 354 23.06 2.29 0.46
N GLN A 355 23.21 1.52 -0.62
CA GLN A 355 22.32 1.63 -1.78
C GLN A 355 20.88 1.20 -1.46
N SER A 356 20.72 0.16 -0.64
CA SER A 356 19.42 -0.29 -0.14
C SER A 356 18.80 0.75 0.78
N ASP A 357 19.57 1.37 1.67
CA ASP A 357 19.12 2.38 2.62
C ASP A 357 18.66 3.65 1.91
N ASP A 358 19.38 4.13 0.89
CA ASP A 358 18.96 5.28 0.10
C ASP A 358 17.65 4.99 -0.67
N ALA A 359 17.57 3.82 -1.30
CA ALA A 359 16.37 3.40 -2.03
C ALA A 359 15.17 3.12 -1.09
N LEU A 360 15.44 2.57 0.10
CA LEU A 360 14.47 2.38 1.17
C LEU A 360 14.02 3.72 1.74
N ALA A 361 14.92 4.69 1.94
CA ALA A 361 14.58 6.01 2.43
C ALA A 361 13.63 6.73 1.46
N LEU A 362 13.87 6.61 0.15
CA LEU A 362 12.95 7.13 -0.86
C LEU A 362 11.60 6.41 -0.85
N ALA A 363 11.59 5.08 -0.85
CA ALA A 363 10.35 4.29 -0.86
C ALA A 363 9.55 4.45 0.44
N ARG A 364 10.22 4.49 1.60
CA ARG A 364 9.63 4.79 2.89
C ARG A 364 9.17 6.23 2.98
N GLY A 365 9.92 7.19 2.45
CA GLY A 365 9.50 8.59 2.36
C GLY A 365 8.14 8.69 1.69
N ALA A 366 7.96 8.05 0.53
CA ALA A 366 6.67 8.00 -0.16
C ALA A 366 5.56 7.31 0.67
N LEU A 367 5.85 6.19 1.34
CA LEU A 367 4.89 5.52 2.24
C LEU A 367 4.53 6.36 3.46
N GLU A 368 5.50 7.04 4.05
CA GLU A 368 5.33 7.87 5.23
C GLU A 368 4.56 9.15 4.91
N GLU A 369 4.84 9.80 3.78
CA GLU A 369 4.05 10.93 3.29
C GLU A 369 2.58 10.54 3.16
N ARG A 370 2.34 9.39 2.53
CA ARG A 370 1.01 8.81 2.39
C ARG A 370 0.37 8.54 3.75
N ARG A 371 1.10 7.88 4.65
CA ARG A 371 0.63 7.55 6.00
C ARG A 371 0.30 8.81 6.80
N ARG A 372 1.12 9.86 6.70
CA ARG A 372 0.88 11.14 7.39
C ARG A 372 -0.40 11.78 6.90
N VAL A 373 -0.63 11.79 5.60
CA VAL A 373 -1.88 12.30 5.00
C VAL A 373 -3.09 11.51 5.49
N GLU A 374 -3.05 10.17 5.42
CA GLU A 374 -4.15 9.32 5.88
C GLU A 374 -4.39 9.46 7.39
N ARG A 375 -3.32 9.58 8.18
CA ARG A 375 -3.42 9.79 9.63
C ARG A 375 -4.03 11.15 9.96
N ALA A 376 -3.61 12.21 9.28
CA ALA A 376 -4.19 13.54 9.46
C ALA A 376 -5.69 13.52 9.13
N LYS A 377 -6.10 12.85 8.05
CA LYS A 377 -7.53 12.64 7.73
C LYS A 377 -8.25 11.92 8.85
N TRP A 378 -7.72 10.79 9.31
CA TRP A 378 -8.37 9.98 10.34
C TRP A 378 -8.52 10.74 11.67
N LEU A 379 -7.51 11.53 12.04
CA LEU A 379 -7.56 12.39 13.23
C LEU A 379 -8.61 13.50 13.08
N LEU A 380 -8.71 14.14 11.91
CA LEU A 380 -9.74 15.14 11.63
C LEU A 380 -11.15 14.52 11.70
N VAL A 381 -11.33 13.31 11.16
CA VAL A 381 -12.59 12.54 11.26
C VAL A 381 -12.93 12.25 12.72
N SER A 382 -11.96 11.76 13.50
CA SER A 382 -12.18 11.33 14.88
C SER A 382 -12.42 12.51 15.85
N ARG A 383 -11.70 13.62 15.72
CA ARG A 383 -11.80 14.77 16.64
C ARG A 383 -12.88 15.77 16.27
N HIS A 384 -13.08 16.03 14.97
CA HIS A 384 -14.02 17.05 14.51
C HIS A 384 -15.34 16.47 13.99
N GLY A 385 -15.51 15.14 14.04
CA GLY A 385 -16.71 14.47 13.53
C GLY A 385 -16.91 14.67 12.02
N LEU A 386 -15.85 15.03 11.31
CA LEU A 386 -15.89 15.28 9.87
C LEU A 386 -16.04 13.97 9.12
N SER A 387 -16.71 14.00 7.97
CA SER A 387 -16.59 12.89 7.03
C SER A 387 -15.15 12.82 6.53
N GLU A 388 -14.68 11.61 6.18
CA GLU A 388 -13.34 11.41 5.59
C GLU A 388 -13.10 12.36 4.41
N GLN A 389 -14.16 12.61 3.65
CA GLN A 389 -14.18 13.54 2.55
C GLN A 389 -13.99 14.99 3.01
N ALA A 390 -14.77 15.47 3.98
CA ALA A 390 -14.61 16.82 4.51
C ALA A 390 -13.22 17.04 5.16
N ALA A 391 -12.66 16.02 5.80
CA ALA A 391 -11.30 16.03 6.34
C ALA A 391 -10.23 16.15 5.23
N HIS A 392 -10.42 15.44 4.11
CA HIS A 392 -9.51 15.56 2.98
C HIS A 392 -9.59 16.94 2.32
N ASP A 393 -10.81 17.42 2.07
CA ASP A 393 -11.06 18.71 1.43
C ASP A 393 -10.51 19.87 2.28
N GLN A 394 -10.54 19.73 3.61
CA GLN A 394 -9.95 20.69 4.55
C GLN A 394 -8.41 20.69 4.46
N LEU A 395 -7.77 19.52 4.46
CA LEU A 395 -6.31 19.42 4.28
C LEU A 395 -5.87 20.00 2.93
N GLN A 396 -6.65 19.75 1.87
CA GLN A 396 -6.35 20.25 0.53
C GLN A 396 -6.56 21.77 0.43
N ARG A 397 -7.63 22.32 1.01
CA ARG A 397 -7.83 23.77 1.08
C ARG A 397 -6.68 24.47 1.80
N VAL A 398 -6.28 23.98 2.97
CA VAL A 398 -5.15 24.54 3.72
C VAL A 398 -3.83 24.42 2.92
N ALA A 399 -3.63 23.33 2.18
CA ALA A 399 -2.48 23.17 1.30
C ALA A 399 -2.46 24.17 0.14
N MET A 400 -3.62 24.43 -0.48
CA MET A 400 -3.77 25.41 -1.55
C MET A 400 -3.57 26.84 -1.05
N ASP A 401 -4.22 27.20 0.06
CA ASP A 401 -4.14 28.53 0.66
C ASP A 401 -2.71 28.87 1.12
N CYS A 402 -1.99 27.87 1.64
CA CYS A 402 -0.60 28.03 2.09
C CYS A 402 0.44 27.80 0.98
N ARG A 403 0.03 27.37 -0.23
CA ARG A 403 0.92 26.89 -1.32
C ARG A 403 1.95 25.86 -0.88
N ARG A 404 1.53 24.89 -0.08
CA ARG A 404 2.39 23.82 0.47
C ARG A 404 1.94 22.46 -0.02
N SER A 405 2.83 21.47 0.08
CA SER A 405 2.47 20.09 -0.24
C SER A 405 1.44 19.55 0.76
N LEU A 406 0.63 18.59 0.32
CA LEU A 406 -0.38 17.96 1.18
C LEU A 406 0.26 17.26 2.39
N ASP A 407 1.46 16.71 2.22
CA ASP A 407 2.27 16.09 3.29
C ASP A 407 2.73 17.12 4.34
N GLU A 408 3.16 18.30 3.90
CA GLU A 408 3.58 19.37 4.82
C GLU A 408 2.44 19.87 5.69
N VAL A 409 1.25 20.03 5.11
CA VAL A 409 0.04 20.39 5.86
C VAL A 409 -0.38 19.28 6.80
N ALA A 410 -0.36 18.02 6.35
CA ALA A 410 -0.64 16.88 7.22
C ALA A 410 0.32 16.85 8.42
N ARG A 411 1.62 17.11 8.21
CA ARG A 411 2.62 17.20 9.29
C ARG A 411 2.30 18.32 10.29
N GLN A 412 1.89 19.48 9.80
CA GLN A 412 1.49 20.60 10.65
C GLN A 412 0.24 20.30 11.47
N VAL A 413 -0.81 19.76 10.85
CA VAL A 413 -2.04 19.37 11.53
C VAL A 413 -1.78 18.32 12.61
N LEU A 414 -0.92 17.34 12.32
CA LEU A 414 -0.50 16.35 13.32
C LEU A 414 0.25 16.99 14.49
N ALA A 415 1.13 17.96 14.23
CA ALA A 415 1.89 18.64 15.28
C ALA A 415 1.03 19.57 16.16
N GLU A 416 0.12 20.33 15.56
CA GLU A 416 -0.83 21.21 16.28
C GLU A 416 -1.82 20.40 17.13
N LEU A 417 -2.23 19.23 16.65
CA LEU A 417 -3.17 18.37 17.37
C LEU A 417 -2.49 17.49 18.44
N ASP A 418 -1.24 17.08 18.25
CA ASP A 418 -0.44 16.39 19.28
C ASP A 418 -0.07 17.33 20.44
N THR A 419 0.12 18.63 20.17
CA THR A 419 0.33 19.64 21.22
C THR A 419 -0.93 19.98 22.00
N ALA A 420 -2.11 19.93 21.36
CA ALA A 420 -3.41 20.08 22.04
C ALA A 420 -3.89 18.84 22.81
N ALA A 421 -3.14 17.73 22.80
CA ALA A 421 -3.42 16.50 23.55
C ALA A 421 -2.57 16.34 24.83
N ARG A 422 -1.62 17.27 25.05
CA ARG A 422 -0.89 17.43 26.31
C ARG A 422 -1.51 18.57 27.12
#